data_AF-A0AAV2RMI5-F1
#
_entry.id   AF-A0AAV2RMI5-F1
#
_cell.length_a   1.000
_cell.length_b   1.000
_cell.length_c   1.000
_cell.angle_alpha   90.00
_cell.angle_beta   90.00
_cell.angle_gamma   90.00
#
_symmetry.space_group_name_H-M   'P 1'
#
loop_
_entity.id
_entity.type
_entity.pdbx_description
1 polymer ?
#
loop_
_entity_poly.entity_id
_entity_poly.type
_entity_poly.pdbx_seq_one_letter_code
_entity_poly.pdbx_strand_id
1 'polypeptide(L)'
;ALVEDRAVFAEMIIKNEKRHAKVSQHEGKSHLHAFLKQKLADGCICRPFDHFQKMFPAEAPLVFVELSLGDTVQGRVYIRLHKEVPNIRENVVQNFTGQRGPSLRGVKFDYRNSDWLETAGLPFSEVPVIRDSNGRSKAKRGDVVGYFARGYLEEICFQVSATCSYSSDCCVFGHVEAGGMDVIQTCCDNYRDNYVTISDCGLVLEQE
;
A
#
# COMPACT_ATOMS: atom_id res chain seq x y z
N ALA A 1 -4.05 -15.77 -20.51
CA ALA A 1 -5.35 -15.72 -19.82
C ALA A 1 -5.27 -16.50 -18.52
N LEU A 2 -5.55 -15.88 -17.37
CA LEU A 2 -5.78 -16.60 -16.12
C LEU A 2 -7.07 -17.41 -16.32
N VAL A 3 -7.00 -18.73 -16.15
CA VAL A 3 -8.07 -19.68 -16.47
C VAL A 3 -9.32 -19.37 -15.62
N GLU A 4 -10.46 -19.16 -16.26
CA GLU A 4 -11.62 -18.42 -15.71
C GLU A 4 -12.39 -19.09 -14.56
N ASP A 5 -12.15 -20.37 -14.22
CA ASP A 5 -12.94 -21.06 -13.17
C ASP A 5 -12.16 -21.41 -11.89
N ARG A 6 -10.86 -21.08 -11.80
CA ARG A 6 -10.04 -21.48 -10.64
C ARG A 6 -9.39 -20.27 -9.98
N ALA A 7 -9.53 -20.19 -8.67
CA ALA A 7 -8.84 -19.18 -7.87
C ALA A 7 -7.31 -19.35 -8.00
N VAL A 8 -6.63 -18.25 -8.35
CA VAL A 8 -5.19 -18.22 -8.55
C VAL A 8 -4.51 -17.56 -7.34
N PHE A 9 -3.41 -18.14 -6.90
CA PHE A 9 -2.62 -17.65 -5.78
C PHE A 9 -1.14 -17.60 -6.13
N ALA A 10 -0.45 -16.57 -5.65
CA ALA A 10 0.99 -16.56 -5.52
C ALA A 10 1.41 -17.21 -4.19
N GLU A 11 2.51 -17.94 -4.21
CA GLU A 11 3.08 -18.60 -3.04
C GLU A 11 4.50 -18.09 -2.75
N MET A 12 4.80 -17.85 -1.48
CA MET A 12 6.12 -17.47 -0.99
C MET A 12 6.39 -18.06 0.40
N ILE A 13 7.66 -18.34 0.71
CA ILE A 13 8.10 -18.68 2.07
C ILE A 13 8.64 -17.41 2.73
N ILE A 14 8.01 -16.97 3.82
CA ILE A 14 8.37 -15.77 4.58
C ILE A 14 8.64 -16.18 6.02
N LYS A 15 9.87 -15.97 6.50
CA LYS A 15 10.31 -16.39 7.86
C LYS A 15 9.99 -17.86 8.17
N ASN A 16 10.31 -18.76 7.24
CA ASN A 16 10.02 -20.21 7.28
C ASN A 16 8.52 -20.59 7.28
N GLU A 17 7.62 -19.64 7.05
CA GLU A 17 6.19 -19.91 6.89
C GLU A 17 5.78 -19.78 5.44
N LYS A 18 5.07 -20.78 4.91
CA LYS A 18 4.42 -20.68 3.61
C LYS A 18 3.22 -19.74 3.70
N ARG A 19 3.17 -18.75 2.82
CA ARG A 19 2.08 -17.76 2.72
C ARG A 19 1.58 -17.68 1.28
N HIS A 20 0.32 -17.27 1.14
CA HIS A 20 -0.35 -17.17 -0.13
C HIS A 20 -0.97 -15.79 -0.32
N ALA A 21 -0.75 -15.21 -1.49
CA ALA A 21 -1.40 -13.98 -1.93
C ALA A 21 -2.43 -14.34 -3.00
N LYS A 22 -3.68 -13.88 -2.83
CA LYS A 22 -4.71 -14.05 -3.87
C LYS A 22 -4.32 -13.24 -5.09
N VAL A 23 -4.59 -13.77 -6.27
CA VAL A 23 -4.57 -13.02 -7.54
C VAL A 23 -6.02 -12.88 -8.00
N SER A 24 -6.49 -11.65 -8.14
CA SER A 24 -7.87 -11.35 -8.55
C SER A 24 -7.92 -10.38 -9.72
N GLN A 25 -9.10 -10.24 -10.33
CA GLN A 25 -9.39 -9.24 -11.34
C GLN A 25 -10.28 -8.16 -10.73
N HIS A 26 -9.92 -6.89 -10.90
CA HIS A 26 -10.73 -5.74 -10.51
C HIS A 26 -10.58 -4.64 -11.57
N GLU A 27 -11.69 -4.11 -12.07
CA GLU A 27 -11.69 -3.08 -13.13
C GLU A 27 -10.82 -3.45 -14.35
N GLY A 28 -10.82 -4.73 -14.73
CA GLY A 28 -10.03 -5.24 -15.86
C GLY A 28 -8.52 -5.32 -15.63
N LYS A 29 -8.03 -5.01 -14.42
CA LYS A 29 -6.63 -5.17 -14.03
C LYS A 29 -6.48 -6.38 -13.11
N SER A 30 -5.33 -7.02 -13.16
CA SER A 30 -5.00 -8.12 -12.24
C SER A 30 -4.35 -7.55 -10.97
N HIS A 31 -4.75 -8.05 -9.81
CA HIS A 31 -4.29 -7.57 -8.51
C HIS A 31 -3.65 -8.72 -7.74
N LEU A 32 -2.43 -8.51 -7.25
CA LEU A 32 -1.80 -9.37 -6.28
C LEU A 32 -2.02 -8.79 -4.89
N HIS A 33 -2.78 -9.50 -4.07
CA HIS A 33 -3.09 -9.09 -2.70
C HIS A 33 -1.92 -9.36 -1.75
N ALA A 34 -1.98 -8.85 -0.53
CA ALA A 34 -1.01 -9.18 0.50
C ALA A 34 -0.89 -10.68 0.79
N PHE A 35 0.32 -11.15 1.11
CA PHE A 35 0.61 -12.52 1.51
C PHE A 35 0.06 -12.80 2.91
N LEU A 36 -0.87 -13.75 2.98
CA LEU A 36 -1.50 -14.17 4.22
C LEU A 36 -1.16 -15.63 4.54
N LYS A 37 -1.12 -15.93 5.84
CA LYS A 37 -1.12 -17.31 6.32
C LYS A 37 -2.55 -17.82 6.23
N GLN A 38 -2.85 -18.55 5.15
CA GLN A 38 -4.19 -19.06 4.89
C GLN A 38 -4.14 -20.49 4.34
N LYS A 39 -5.15 -21.29 4.68
CA LYS A 39 -5.37 -22.59 4.06
C LYS A 39 -6.10 -22.37 2.74
N LEU A 40 -5.58 -22.91 1.67
CA LEU A 40 -6.22 -22.83 0.35
C LEU A 40 -7.27 -23.93 0.19
N ALA A 41 -8.32 -23.61 -0.56
CA ALA A 41 -9.32 -24.60 -0.97
C ALA A 41 -8.74 -25.56 -2.01
N ASP A 42 -9.33 -26.75 -2.12
CA ASP A 42 -8.94 -27.71 -3.13
C ASP A 42 -9.18 -27.15 -4.55
N GLY A 43 -8.26 -27.44 -5.47
CA GLY A 43 -8.37 -27.01 -6.87
C GLY A 43 -7.85 -25.59 -7.16
N CYS A 44 -7.36 -24.85 -6.17
CA CYS A 44 -6.67 -23.58 -6.39
C CYS A 44 -5.39 -23.76 -7.21
N ILE A 45 -5.10 -22.81 -8.11
CA ILE A 45 -3.84 -22.78 -8.86
C ILE A 45 -2.83 -21.95 -8.07
N CYS A 46 -1.77 -22.58 -7.60
CA CYS A 46 -0.66 -21.90 -6.94
C CYS A 46 0.53 -21.77 -7.88
N ARG A 47 1.08 -20.56 -8.00
CA ARG A 47 2.35 -20.31 -8.70
C ARG A 47 3.35 -19.65 -7.75
N PRO A 48 4.66 -19.91 -7.88
CA PRO A 48 5.67 -19.17 -7.12
C PRO A 48 5.55 -17.66 -7.35
N PHE A 49 5.83 -16.85 -6.34
CA PHE A 49 5.79 -15.39 -6.42
C PHE A 49 6.58 -14.81 -7.61
N ASP A 50 7.77 -15.36 -7.90
CA ASP A 50 8.63 -14.95 -9.02
C ASP A 50 7.94 -15.02 -10.39
N HIS A 51 6.88 -15.82 -10.53
CA HIS A 51 6.05 -15.84 -11.74
C HIS A 51 5.31 -14.51 -11.95
N PHE A 52 4.78 -13.93 -10.87
CA PHE A 52 4.04 -12.67 -10.88
C PHE A 52 4.97 -11.46 -10.77
N GLN A 53 6.15 -11.62 -10.16
CA GLN A 53 7.11 -10.53 -9.99
C GLN A 53 7.56 -9.90 -11.32
N LYS A 54 7.61 -10.72 -12.37
CA LYS A 54 7.93 -10.29 -13.73
C LYS A 54 6.85 -9.43 -14.37
N MET A 55 5.64 -9.38 -13.79
CA MET A 55 4.49 -8.61 -14.25
C MET A 55 4.34 -7.27 -13.50
N PHE A 56 5.32 -6.92 -12.66
CA PHE A 56 5.33 -5.61 -12.02
C PHE A 56 6.06 -4.62 -12.92
N PRO A 57 5.47 -3.47 -13.25
CA PRO A 57 6.17 -2.44 -14.00
C PRO A 57 7.34 -1.92 -13.15
N ALA A 58 8.57 -2.17 -13.59
CA ALA A 58 9.76 -1.90 -12.80
C ALA A 58 9.98 -0.41 -12.52
N GLU A 59 9.51 0.48 -13.40
CA GLU A 59 9.74 1.91 -13.27
C GLU A 59 8.70 2.61 -12.38
N ALA A 60 7.41 2.31 -12.58
CA ALA A 60 6.30 2.97 -11.87
C ALA A 60 5.22 1.97 -11.41
N PRO A 61 5.52 1.11 -10.42
CA PRO A 61 4.57 0.21 -9.78
C PRO A 61 3.31 0.94 -9.32
N LEU A 62 2.19 0.25 -9.48
CA LEU A 62 0.92 0.67 -8.94
C LEU A 62 0.58 -0.23 -7.76
N VAL A 63 0.44 0.36 -6.58
CA VAL A 63 -0.10 -0.33 -5.40
C VAL A 63 -1.57 0.05 -5.23
N PHE A 64 -2.30 -0.77 -4.47
CA PHE A 64 -3.64 -0.42 -4.04
C PHE A 64 -3.79 -0.58 -2.52
N VAL A 65 -4.64 0.28 -1.95
CA VAL A 65 -5.12 0.21 -0.57
C VAL A 65 -6.64 0.18 -0.63
N GLU A 66 -7.27 -0.75 0.07
CA GLU A 66 -8.71 -0.73 0.30
C GLU A 66 -8.98 -0.17 1.70
N LEU A 67 -9.78 0.89 1.77
CA LEU A 67 -10.07 1.59 3.01
C LEU A 67 -11.45 1.19 3.52
N SER A 68 -11.56 0.98 4.83
CA SER A 68 -12.81 0.70 5.52
C SER A 68 -13.03 1.68 6.68
N LEU A 69 -14.29 2.01 6.91
CA LEU A 69 -14.77 2.70 8.12
C LEU A 69 -15.51 1.66 8.97
N GLY A 70 -14.92 1.30 10.11
CA GLY A 70 -15.43 0.16 10.88
C GLY A 70 -15.31 -1.13 10.06
N ASP A 71 -16.45 -1.79 9.83
CA ASP A 71 -16.56 -3.00 9.01
C ASP A 71 -17.05 -2.72 7.57
N THR A 72 -17.24 -1.45 7.21
CA THR A 72 -17.76 -1.05 5.90
C THR A 72 -16.65 -0.58 4.98
N VAL A 73 -16.44 -1.32 3.88
CA VAL A 73 -15.51 -0.94 2.81
C VAL A 73 -16.00 0.34 2.13
N GLN A 74 -15.13 1.35 2.08
CA GLN A 74 -15.40 2.64 1.42
C GLN A 74 -14.95 2.64 -0.03
N GLY A 75 -13.85 1.95 -0.33
CA GLY A 75 -13.34 1.84 -1.68
C GLY A 75 -11.85 1.59 -1.75
N ARG A 76 -11.35 1.55 -2.98
CA ARG A 76 -9.95 1.29 -3.29
C ARG A 76 -9.25 2.56 -3.77
N VAL A 77 -8.10 2.83 -3.18
CA VAL A 77 -7.17 3.89 -3.53
C VAL A 77 -6.00 3.26 -4.27
N TYR A 78 -5.71 3.76 -5.46
CA TYR A 78 -4.55 3.35 -6.25
C TYR A 78 -3.44 4.39 -6.11
N ILE A 79 -2.21 3.95 -5.89
CA ILE A 79 -1.05 4.82 -5.65
C ILE A 79 0.06 4.43 -6.60
N ARG A 80 0.44 5.37 -7.47
CA ARG A 80 1.54 5.21 -8.40
C ARG A 80 2.85 5.61 -7.72
N LEU A 81 3.80 4.69 -7.65
CA LEU A 81 5.09 4.93 -7.02
C LEU A 81 6.03 5.69 -7.95
N HIS A 82 6.79 6.65 -7.41
CA HIS A 82 7.74 7.45 -8.17
C HIS A 82 8.98 6.62 -8.56
N LYS A 83 9.41 6.78 -9.81
CA LYS A 83 10.60 6.10 -10.35
C LYS A 83 11.92 6.56 -9.73
N GLU A 84 11.95 7.76 -9.18
CA GLU A 84 13.16 8.46 -8.75
C GLU A 84 13.76 7.90 -7.46
N VAL A 85 13.05 7.02 -6.75
CA VAL A 85 13.46 6.51 -5.45
C VAL A 85 13.35 4.98 -5.35
N PRO A 86 14.21 4.22 -6.06
CA PRO A 86 14.06 2.77 -6.24
C PRO A 86 14.08 1.97 -4.94
N ASN A 87 14.91 2.34 -3.96
CA ASN A 87 14.97 1.66 -2.67
C ASN A 87 13.69 1.86 -1.86
N ILE A 88 13.13 3.07 -1.87
CA ILE A 88 11.86 3.35 -1.18
C ILE A 88 10.71 2.61 -1.85
N ARG A 89 10.69 2.60 -3.18
CA ARG A 89 9.70 1.86 -3.95
C ARG A 89 9.71 0.37 -3.64
N GLU A 90 10.89 -0.27 -3.59
CA GLU A 90 11.00 -1.68 -3.21
C GLU A 90 10.45 -1.93 -1.81
N ASN A 91 10.80 -1.07 -0.85
CA ASN A 91 10.28 -1.15 0.51
C ASN A 91 8.76 -0.96 0.57
N VAL A 92 8.20 0.02 -0.15
CA VAL A 92 6.74 0.23 -0.24
C VAL A 92 6.08 -1.05 -0.77
N VAL A 93 6.59 -1.60 -1.87
CA VAL A 93 6.08 -2.84 -2.47
C VAL A 93 6.10 -4.00 -1.46
N GLN A 94 7.18 -4.17 -0.72
CA GLN A 94 7.32 -5.21 0.29
C GLN A 94 6.36 -5.03 1.47
N ASN A 95 6.08 -3.79 1.89
CA ASN A 95 5.12 -3.47 2.94
C ASN A 95 3.67 -3.69 2.50
N PHE A 96 3.34 -3.37 1.25
CA PHE A 96 2.01 -3.60 0.70
C PHE A 96 1.71 -5.09 0.48
N THR A 97 2.73 -5.87 0.13
CA THR A 97 2.58 -7.31 -0.13
C THR A 97 2.88 -8.19 1.08
N GLY A 98 3.61 -7.71 2.08
CA GLY A 98 4.07 -8.52 3.21
C GLY A 98 5.25 -9.46 2.89
N GLN A 99 6.03 -9.20 1.84
CA GLN A 99 7.17 -10.06 1.44
C GLN A 99 8.25 -10.21 2.52
N ARG A 100 8.38 -9.24 3.43
CA ARG A 100 9.38 -9.26 4.53
C ARG A 100 8.76 -9.40 5.93
N GLY A 101 7.44 -9.57 6.03
CA GLY A 101 6.75 -9.56 7.32
C GLY A 101 5.24 -9.36 7.21
N PRO A 102 4.60 -8.76 8.22
CA PRO A 102 3.22 -8.30 8.10
C PRO A 102 3.10 -7.26 6.97
N SER A 103 2.00 -7.30 6.23
CA SER A 103 1.64 -6.24 5.29
C SER A 103 0.96 -5.06 6.00
N LEU A 104 0.68 -3.98 5.27
CA LEU A 104 -0.18 -2.89 5.72
C LEU A 104 -1.64 -3.29 5.95
N ARG A 105 -2.07 -4.45 5.45
CA ARG A 105 -3.41 -4.99 5.71
C ARG A 105 -3.69 -5.11 7.21
N GLY A 106 -4.81 -4.52 7.63
CA GLY A 106 -5.28 -4.46 9.02
C GLY A 106 -4.77 -3.26 9.82
N VAL A 107 -3.86 -2.45 9.25
CA VAL A 107 -3.36 -1.25 9.92
C VAL A 107 -4.49 -0.24 10.10
N LYS A 108 -4.53 0.37 11.29
CA LYS A 108 -5.43 1.46 11.66
C LYS A 108 -4.72 2.80 11.44
N PHE A 109 -5.51 3.80 11.06
CA PHE A 109 -5.08 5.18 11.08
C PHE A 109 -5.36 5.77 12.46
N ASP A 110 -4.38 6.42 13.08
CA ASP A 110 -4.40 6.84 14.48
C ASP A 110 -4.33 8.37 14.66
N TYR A 111 -3.91 9.11 13.64
CA TYR A 111 -3.81 10.58 13.70
C TYR A 111 -4.58 11.24 12.56
N ARG A 112 -5.23 12.35 12.91
CA ARG A 112 -6.10 13.14 12.03
C ARG A 112 -5.75 14.63 12.05
N ASN A 113 -5.83 15.24 10.88
CA ASN A 113 -6.42 16.59 10.73
C ASN A 113 -7.57 16.50 9.68
N SER A 114 -8.36 17.55 9.45
CA SER A 114 -9.39 17.60 8.39
C SER A 114 -8.88 17.26 6.98
N ASP A 115 -7.55 17.21 6.85
CA ASP A 115 -6.84 17.33 5.60
C ASP A 115 -5.97 16.09 5.28
N TRP A 116 -5.81 15.13 6.21
CA TRP A 116 -5.03 13.91 5.97
C TRP A 116 -5.36 12.76 6.93
N LEU A 117 -5.02 11.54 6.50
CA LEU A 117 -4.98 10.32 7.32
C LEU A 117 -3.52 9.94 7.62
N GLU A 118 -3.24 9.56 8.86
CA GLU A 118 -1.91 9.16 9.34
C GLU A 118 -1.98 7.89 10.20
N THR A 119 -1.17 6.89 9.89
CA THR A 119 -0.97 5.71 10.76
C THR A 119 -0.02 6.08 11.91
N ALA A 120 -0.26 5.63 13.15
CA ALA A 120 0.85 5.63 14.11
C ALA A 120 1.88 4.60 13.64
N GLY A 121 3.16 4.94 13.79
CA GLY A 121 4.33 4.16 13.36
C GLY A 121 4.06 2.72 12.96
N LEU A 122 4.29 2.42 11.68
CA LEU A 122 4.30 1.05 11.21
C LEU A 122 5.52 0.35 11.82
N PRO A 123 5.40 -0.92 12.25
CA PRO A 123 6.45 -1.65 12.97
C PRO A 123 7.67 -2.04 12.12
N PHE A 124 7.93 -1.33 11.02
CA PHE A 124 9.01 -1.62 10.10
C PHE A 124 10.28 -0.91 10.56
N SER A 125 11.15 -1.68 11.21
CA SER A 125 12.55 -1.33 11.41
C SER A 125 13.26 -1.29 10.05
N GLU A 126 14.05 -0.24 9.80
CA GLU A 126 15.06 -0.14 8.74
C GLU A 126 14.56 0.30 7.34
N VAL A 127 13.96 1.48 7.24
CA VAL A 127 13.93 2.21 5.96
C VAL A 127 14.78 3.48 6.07
N PRO A 128 15.89 3.59 5.31
CA PRO A 128 16.69 4.80 5.33
C PRO A 128 15.85 5.95 4.79
N VAL A 129 15.69 6.99 5.62
CA VAL A 129 15.04 8.25 5.22
C VAL A 129 15.91 8.91 4.15
N ILE A 130 15.48 8.83 2.88
CA ILE A 130 16.17 9.54 1.80
C ILE A 130 15.68 10.99 1.82
N ARG A 131 16.57 11.87 2.30
CA ARG A 131 16.41 13.32 2.25
C ARG A 131 16.91 13.82 0.89
N ASP A 132 16.21 14.78 0.28
CA ASP A 132 16.77 15.48 -0.88
C ASP A 132 18.03 16.27 -0.50
N SER A 133 18.75 16.79 -1.50
CA SER A 133 19.98 17.58 -1.32
C SER A 133 19.81 18.85 -0.48
N ASN A 134 18.57 19.23 -0.12
CA ASN A 134 18.22 20.35 0.76
C ASN A 134 17.56 19.90 2.08
N GLY A 135 17.50 18.60 2.36
CA GLY A 135 16.98 18.04 3.59
C GLY A 135 15.46 18.07 3.75
N ARG A 136 14.67 18.48 2.74
CA ARG A 136 13.23 18.81 2.91
C ARG A 136 12.39 18.54 1.66
N SER A 137 11.73 17.39 1.61
CA SER A 137 10.67 17.13 0.64
C SER A 137 9.37 17.80 1.09
N LYS A 138 9.06 18.97 0.52
CA LYS A 138 7.76 19.62 0.66
C LYS A 138 6.81 19.08 -0.40
N ALA A 139 5.75 18.38 0.00
CA ALA A 139 4.65 18.10 -0.92
C ALA A 139 4.00 19.43 -1.34
N LYS A 140 4.04 19.74 -2.64
CA LYS A 140 3.49 20.97 -3.22
C LYS A 140 2.05 20.81 -3.73
N ARG A 141 1.45 19.63 -3.54
CA ARG A 141 0.14 19.20 -4.04
C ARG A 141 -0.53 18.26 -3.03
N GLY A 142 -1.86 18.34 -2.90
CA GLY A 142 -2.65 17.25 -2.31
C GLY A 142 -2.89 16.18 -3.37
N ASP A 143 -3.02 14.90 -2.97
CA ASP A 143 -2.83 13.66 -3.76
C ASP A 143 -1.52 12.90 -3.49
N VAL A 144 -0.63 13.47 -2.69
CA VAL A 144 0.69 12.90 -2.45
C VAL A 144 0.64 11.88 -1.31
N VAL A 145 1.45 10.82 -1.46
CA VAL A 145 1.66 9.82 -0.41
C VAL A 145 3.13 9.83 0.01
N GLY A 146 3.37 9.88 1.31
CA GLY A 146 4.72 9.97 1.86
C GLY A 146 4.90 9.29 3.21
N TYR A 147 6.17 9.18 3.60
CA TYR A 147 6.62 8.72 4.91
C TYR A 147 7.14 9.89 5.73
N PHE A 148 6.81 9.96 7.02
CA PHE A 148 7.46 10.89 7.96
C PHE A 148 8.20 10.11 9.03
N ALA A 149 9.29 10.67 9.56
CA ALA A 149 9.96 10.15 10.75
C ALA A 149 9.43 10.91 11.98
N ARG A 150 8.72 10.23 12.88
CA ARG A 150 8.37 10.79 14.20
C ARG A 150 9.60 10.71 15.12
N GLY A 151 10.37 11.80 15.19
CA GLY A 151 11.56 11.85 16.05
C GLY A 151 12.66 10.85 15.67
N TYR A 152 13.51 10.49 16.64
CA TYR A 152 14.68 9.60 16.46
C TYR A 152 14.36 8.14 16.12
N LEU A 153 13.08 7.77 15.97
CA LEU A 153 12.65 6.36 15.94
C LEU A 153 12.40 5.77 14.53
N GLU A 154 12.66 6.50 13.45
CA GLU A 154 12.57 5.99 12.07
C GLU A 154 11.25 5.23 11.76
N GLU A 155 10.16 5.59 12.43
CA GLU A 155 8.87 4.93 12.26
C GLU A 155 8.26 5.30 10.91
N ILE A 156 7.97 4.30 10.08
CA ILE A 156 7.32 4.52 8.80
C ILE A 156 5.86 4.82 9.05
N CYS A 157 5.35 5.96 8.60
CA CYS A 157 3.93 6.25 8.70
C CYS A 157 3.35 6.53 7.32
N PHE A 158 2.25 5.86 7.00
CA PHE A 158 1.55 6.06 5.73
C PHE A 158 0.65 7.29 5.88
N GLN A 159 1.00 8.37 5.20
CA GLN A 159 0.19 9.58 5.16
C GLN A 159 -0.33 9.84 3.77
N VAL A 160 -1.64 10.09 3.67
CA VAL A 160 -2.28 10.54 2.44
C VAL A 160 -2.99 11.85 2.71
N SER A 161 -2.61 12.89 1.98
CA SER A 161 -3.21 14.22 2.16
C SER A 161 -4.29 14.51 1.13
N ALA A 162 -5.44 14.93 1.64
CA ALA A 162 -6.55 15.48 0.89
C ALA A 162 -6.34 16.94 0.49
N THR A 163 -5.46 17.69 1.18
CA THR A 163 -5.18 19.11 0.87
C THR A 163 -3.69 19.39 0.64
N CYS A 164 -3.36 20.58 0.11
CA CYS A 164 -1.99 20.95 -0.26
C CYS A 164 -1.08 21.36 0.92
N SER A 165 -1.47 21.16 2.18
CA SER A 165 -0.71 21.67 3.32
C SER A 165 -0.01 20.57 4.11
N TYR A 166 1.24 20.28 3.74
CA TYR A 166 2.17 19.59 4.64
C TYR A 166 3.06 20.61 5.36
N SER A 167 3.13 20.51 6.68
CA SER A 167 4.24 21.04 7.46
C SER A 167 5.13 19.87 7.88
N SER A 168 6.40 19.94 7.49
CA SER A 168 7.57 19.14 7.88
C SER A 168 7.84 17.76 7.22
N ASP A 169 9.11 17.60 6.83
CA ASP A 169 9.94 16.39 6.64
C ASP A 169 9.28 15.06 6.25
N CYS A 170 8.47 15.04 5.18
CA CYS A 170 7.95 13.79 4.60
C CYS A 170 8.71 13.36 3.33
N CYS A 171 9.19 12.12 3.26
CA CYS A 171 9.70 11.54 2.01
C CYS A 171 8.53 11.08 1.13
N VAL A 172 8.28 11.82 0.06
CA VAL A 172 7.21 11.54 -0.91
C VAL A 172 7.63 10.39 -1.82
N PHE A 173 6.82 9.33 -1.90
CA PHE A 173 7.15 8.14 -2.68
C PHE A 173 6.14 7.82 -3.79
N GLY A 174 4.99 8.51 -3.84
CA GLY A 174 4.00 8.30 -4.87
C GLY A 174 2.87 9.33 -4.84
N HIS A 175 1.92 9.15 -5.76
CA HIS A 175 0.70 9.94 -5.85
C HIS A 175 -0.51 9.03 -6.03
N VAL A 176 -1.67 9.51 -5.59
CA VAL A 176 -2.96 8.84 -5.75
C VAL A 176 -3.46 9.02 -7.19
N GLU A 177 -3.86 7.93 -7.84
CA GLU A 177 -4.49 7.97 -9.17
C GLU A 177 -5.90 8.59 -9.10
N ALA A 178 -6.39 9.08 -10.24
CA ALA A 178 -7.72 9.69 -10.33
C ALA A 178 -8.82 8.76 -9.76
N GLY A 179 -9.73 9.33 -8.97
CA GLY A 179 -10.84 8.61 -8.31
C GLY A 179 -10.52 8.06 -6.92
N GLY A 180 -9.24 7.94 -6.53
CA GLY A 180 -8.87 7.53 -5.17
C GLY A 180 -9.11 8.60 -4.09
N MET A 181 -9.09 9.87 -4.48
CA MET A 181 -9.21 11.01 -3.57
C MET A 181 -10.58 11.11 -2.90
N ASP A 182 -11.66 10.73 -3.59
CA ASP A 182 -13.01 10.77 -3.02
C ASP A 182 -13.17 9.75 -1.88
N VAL A 183 -12.52 8.58 -2.01
CA VAL A 183 -12.47 7.57 -0.95
C VAL A 183 -11.72 8.11 0.27
N ILE A 184 -10.57 8.73 0.04
CA ILE A 184 -9.75 9.34 1.11
C ILE A 184 -10.54 10.43 1.83
N GLN A 185 -11.17 11.33 1.08
CA GLN A 185 -11.97 12.41 1.65
C GLN A 185 -13.14 11.87 2.48
N THR A 186 -13.86 10.87 1.96
CA THR A 186 -14.95 10.20 2.68
C THR A 186 -14.45 9.61 3.99
N CYS A 187 -13.30 8.93 3.98
CA CYS A 187 -12.67 8.41 5.20
C CYS A 187 -12.26 9.52 6.17
N CYS A 188 -11.67 10.63 5.69
CA CYS A 188 -11.30 11.79 6.50
C CYS A 188 -12.52 12.41 7.22
N ASP A 189 -13.62 12.58 6.49
CA ASP A 189 -14.83 13.24 6.99
C ASP A 189 -15.49 12.40 8.10
N ASN A 190 -15.53 11.08 7.93
CA ASN A 190 -16.24 10.14 8.80
C ASN A 190 -15.39 9.48 9.90
N TYR A 191 -14.09 9.79 10.00
CA TYR A 191 -13.18 9.19 10.99
C TYR A 191 -13.63 9.38 12.46
N ARG A 192 -14.39 10.45 12.78
CA ARG A 192 -14.79 10.74 14.17
C ARG A 192 -15.69 9.64 14.77
N ASP A 193 -16.49 9.02 13.92
CA ASP A 193 -17.50 8.06 14.34
C ASP A 193 -17.03 6.61 14.10
N ASN A 194 -15.98 6.42 13.29
CA ASN A 194 -15.48 5.11 12.87
C ASN A 194 -13.95 5.13 12.71
N TYR A 195 -13.28 4.06 13.17
CA TYR A 195 -11.87 3.89 12.84
C TYR A 195 -11.70 3.65 11.33
N VAL A 196 -10.67 4.25 10.73
CA VAL A 196 -10.26 3.94 9.36
C VAL A 196 -9.20 2.84 9.40
N THR A 197 -9.39 1.79 8.60
CA THR A 197 -8.47 0.66 8.45
C THR A 197 -8.13 0.40 7.00
N ILE A 198 -6.96 -0.16 6.77
CA ILE A 198 -6.60 -0.82 5.51
C ILE A 198 -7.21 -2.23 5.54
N SER A 199 -8.38 -2.44 4.93
CA SER A 199 -9.03 -3.76 4.90
C SER A 199 -8.30 -4.76 3.99
N ASP A 200 -7.69 -4.24 2.92
CA ASP A 200 -6.88 -5.00 1.98
C ASP A 200 -5.83 -4.11 1.30
N CYS A 201 -4.76 -4.71 0.80
CA CYS A 201 -3.72 -3.98 0.06
C CYS A 201 -2.92 -4.93 -0.82
N GLY A 202 -2.19 -4.35 -1.79
CA GLY A 202 -1.31 -5.14 -2.65
C GLY A 202 -0.80 -4.37 -3.86
N LEU A 203 -0.51 -5.10 -4.92
CA LEU A 203 0.01 -4.59 -6.18
C LEU A 203 -0.97 -4.81 -7.32
N VAL A 204 -0.94 -3.91 -8.29
CA VAL A 204 -1.56 -4.13 -9.59
C VAL A 204 -0.51 -4.73 -10.53
N LEU A 205 -0.87 -5.82 -11.18
CA LEU A 205 -0.08 -6.48 -12.22
C LEU A 205 -0.42 -5.82 -13.55
N GLU A 206 0.59 -5.35 -14.26
CA GLU A 206 0.45 -4.84 -15.61
C GLU A 206 1.01 -5.91 -16.56
N GLN A 207 0.19 -6.42 -17.49
CA GLN A 207 0.70 -7.27 -18.55
C GLN A 207 1.38 -6.36 -19.58
N GLU A 208 2.64 -6.67 -19.91
CA GLU A 208 3.26 -6.15 -21.14
C GLU A 208 2.55 -6.69 -22.38
#